data_AF-A0AAW1SNW0-F1
#
_entry.id   AF-A0AAW1SNW0-F1
#
_cell.length_a   1.000
_cell.length_b   1.000
_cell.length_c   1.000
_cell.angle_alpha   90.00
_cell.angle_beta   90.00
_cell.angle_gamma   90.00
#
_symmetry.space_group_name_H-M   'P 1'
#
loop_
_entity.id
_entity.type
_entity.pdbx_description
1 polymer ?
#
loop_
_entity_poly.entity_id
_entity_poly.type
_entity_poly.pdbx_seq_one_letter_code
_entity_poly.pdbx_strand_id
1 'polypeptide(L)'
;MAGGWGLLVELCLPVPFVLLILLTFPAPRSFNRTVLTLVDRTLGVRFVGTFSLLHIMLVVTGAAFLATIQATMGVSKERRAGVAGGEETPGMIASHLAKKWRNERNFWISFICFVLWCLLARLHKIMVDKAQLEDRLRALSSPGAATKPASTPPPASTVPKKTS
;
A
#
# COMPACT_ATOMS: atom_id res chain seq x y z
N MET A 1 28.53 3.57 -7.43
CA MET A 1 27.30 2.81 -7.07
C MET A 1 26.66 3.24 -5.74
N ALA A 2 26.98 4.41 -5.16
CA ALA A 2 26.44 4.83 -3.85
C ALA A 2 25.15 5.67 -3.93
N GLY A 3 24.94 6.44 -5.00
CA GLY A 3 23.82 7.40 -5.09
C GLY A 3 22.44 6.75 -5.25
N GLY A 4 22.30 5.77 -6.15
CA GLY A 4 20.99 5.17 -6.45
C GLY A 4 20.38 4.35 -5.31
N TRP A 5 21.21 3.56 -4.62
CA TRP A 5 20.76 2.80 -3.45
C TRP A 5 20.46 3.71 -2.26
N GLY A 6 21.31 4.72 -2.03
CA GLY A 6 21.06 5.73 -0.99
C GLY A 6 19.74 6.46 -1.22
N LEU A 7 19.51 6.96 -2.44
CA LEU A 7 18.27 7.64 -2.83
C LEU A 7 17.05 6.74 -2.66
N LEU A 8 17.15 5.46 -3.04
CA LEU A 8 16.06 4.50 -2.88
C LEU A 8 15.68 4.32 -1.41
N VAL A 9 16.66 4.16 -0.52
CA VAL A 9 16.39 4.00 0.91
C VAL A 9 15.89 5.31 1.53
N GLU A 10 16.52 6.44 1.20
CA GLU A 10 16.21 7.75 1.77
C GLU A 10 14.85 8.29 1.30
N LEU A 11 14.39 7.94 0.10
CA LEU A 11 13.08 8.34 -0.40
C LEU A 11 11.99 7.30 -0.08
N CYS A 12 12.26 6.00 -0.29
CA CYS A 12 11.22 4.97 -0.20
C CYS A 12 10.88 4.55 1.24
N LEU A 13 11.72 4.83 2.23
CA LEU A 13 11.50 4.42 3.62
C LEU A 13 10.71 5.46 4.44
N PRO A 14 11.07 6.76 4.48
CA PRO A 14 10.39 7.70 5.37
C PRO A 14 8.96 8.01 4.93
N VAL A 15 8.70 8.09 3.62
CA VAL A 15 7.38 8.42 3.08
C VAL A 15 6.29 7.45 3.57
N PRO A 16 6.39 6.12 3.33
CA PRO A 16 5.37 5.21 3.81
C PRO A 16 5.34 5.10 5.34
N PHE A 17 6.48 5.29 6.01
CA PHE A 17 6.55 5.26 7.47
C PHE A 17 5.75 6.40 8.10
N VAL A 18 5.96 7.63 7.65
CA VAL A 18 5.23 8.82 8.12
C VAL A 18 3.74 8.69 7.80
N LEU A 19 3.38 8.25 6.59
CA LEU A 19 1.98 8.07 6.21
C LEU A 19 1.30 6.97 7.04
N LEU A 20 1.98 5.88 7.35
CA LEU A 20 1.47 4.81 8.23
C LEU A 20 1.25 5.30 9.66
N ILE A 21 2.18 6.07 10.22
CA ILE A 21 2.01 6.68 11.55
C ILE A 21 0.80 7.62 11.54
N LEU A 22 0.67 8.46 10.51
CA LEU A 22 -0.47 9.36 10.37
C LEU A 22 -1.80 8.57 10.30
N LEU A 23 -1.81 7.44 9.59
CA LEU A 23 -3.01 6.61 9.41
C LEU A 23 -3.39 5.80 10.66
N THR A 24 -2.40 5.42 11.48
CA THR A 24 -2.60 4.61 12.69
C THR A 24 -2.83 5.45 13.94
N PHE A 25 -2.61 6.76 13.87
CA PHE A 25 -2.85 7.65 15.00
C PHE A 25 -4.34 7.66 15.37
N PRO A 26 -4.71 7.35 16.64
CA PRO A 26 -6.10 7.35 17.09
C PRO A 26 -6.60 8.79 17.28
N ALA A 27 -6.95 9.44 16.18
CA ALA A 27 -7.36 10.84 16.16
C ALA A 27 -8.89 11.04 16.15
N PRO A 28 -9.39 12.23 16.52
CA PRO A 28 -10.80 12.59 16.33
C PRO A 28 -11.20 12.51 14.85
N ARG A 29 -12.47 12.21 14.59
CA ARG A 29 -12.99 11.85 13.26
C ARG A 29 -12.69 12.87 12.15
N SER A 30 -12.66 14.15 12.47
CA SER A 30 -12.31 15.23 11.53
C SER A 30 -10.87 15.09 11.05
N PHE A 31 -9.93 14.83 11.96
CA PHE A 31 -8.52 14.62 11.65
C PHE A 31 -8.33 13.38 10.76
N ASN A 32 -9.01 12.28 11.06
CA ASN A 32 -8.92 11.07 10.22
C ASN A 32 -9.39 11.32 8.78
N ARG A 33 -10.42 12.14 8.56
CA ARG A 33 -10.85 12.52 7.20
C ARG A 33 -9.81 13.39 6.49
N THR A 34 -9.20 14.34 7.20
CA THR A 34 -8.13 15.18 6.64
C THR A 34 -6.91 14.34 6.28
N VAL A 35 -6.49 13.44 7.17
CA VAL A 35 -5.39 12.50 6.92
C VAL A 35 -5.71 11.60 5.74
N LEU A 36 -6.91 11.03 5.66
CA LEU A 36 -7.33 10.21 4.53
C LEU A 36 -7.28 10.99 3.21
N THR A 37 -7.74 12.25 3.21
CA THR A 37 -7.70 13.09 2.01
C THR A 37 -6.25 13.43 1.61
N LEU A 38 -5.37 13.65 2.58
CA LEU A 38 -3.95 13.91 2.34
C LEU A 38 -3.23 12.66 1.81
N VAL A 39 -3.52 11.50 2.39
CA VAL A 39 -3.00 10.20 1.96
C VAL A 39 -3.51 9.87 0.56
N ASP A 40 -4.80 10.09 0.28
CA ASP A 40 -5.38 9.88 -1.05
C ASP A 40 -4.79 10.85 -2.09
N ARG A 41 -4.52 12.11 -1.72
CA ARG A 41 -3.81 13.05 -2.60
C ARG A 41 -2.37 12.65 -2.86
N THR A 42 -1.64 12.21 -1.84
CA THR A 42 -0.22 11.84 -1.97
C THR A 42 -0.04 10.52 -2.71
N LEU A 43 -0.86 9.51 -2.40
CA LEU A 43 -0.84 8.22 -3.11
C LEU A 43 -1.51 8.30 -4.49
N GLY A 44 -2.47 9.21 -4.66
CA GLY A 44 -3.22 9.43 -5.89
C GLY A 44 -2.56 10.37 -6.88
N VAL A 45 -1.33 10.88 -6.62
CA VAL A 45 -0.56 11.63 -7.63
C VAL A 45 -0.37 10.72 -8.86
N ARG A 46 -1.04 11.07 -9.96
CA ARG A 46 -0.97 10.35 -11.23
C ARG A 46 0.21 10.89 -12.02
N PHE A 47 1.22 10.06 -12.24
CA PHE A 47 2.39 10.44 -13.04
C PHE A 47 2.15 10.18 -14.54
N VAL A 48 1.53 9.06 -14.90
CA VAL A 48 1.18 8.72 -16.30
C VAL A 48 -0.19 8.03 -16.31
N GLY A 49 -1.24 8.77 -16.69
CA GLY A 49 -2.60 8.25 -16.89
C GLY A 49 -3.18 7.51 -15.67
N THR A 50 -3.07 6.18 -15.68
CA THR A 50 -3.68 5.24 -14.72
C THR A 50 -2.75 4.86 -13.55
N PHE A 51 -1.43 5.07 -13.67
CA PHE A 51 -0.49 4.66 -12.63
C PHE A 51 -0.39 5.71 -11.53
N SER A 52 -0.88 5.36 -10.34
CA SER A 52 -0.71 6.15 -9.12
C SER A 52 0.69 5.91 -8.52
N LEU A 53 1.20 6.89 -7.77
CA LEU A 53 2.47 6.81 -7.04
C LEU A 53 2.63 5.50 -6.27
N LEU A 54 1.55 5.01 -5.65
CA LEU A 54 1.55 3.73 -4.93
C LEU A 54 2.00 2.57 -5.81
N HIS A 55 1.44 2.46 -7.02
CA HIS A 55 1.76 1.37 -7.94
C HIS A 55 3.22 1.44 -8.38
N ILE A 56 3.69 2.66 -8.68
CA ILE A 56 5.09 2.90 -9.08
C ILE A 56 6.03 2.49 -7.94
N MET A 57 5.76 2.95 -6.72
CA MET A 57 6.60 2.63 -5.55
C MET A 57 6.56 1.15 -5.20
N LEU A 58 5.42 0.47 -5.38
CA LEU A 58 5.31 -0.97 -5.17
C LEU A 58 6.14 -1.76 -6.19
N VAL A 59 6.13 -1.34 -7.46
CA VAL A 59 6.96 -1.94 -8.52
C VAL A 59 8.44 -1.67 -8.26
N VAL A 60 8.81 -0.44 -7.91
CA VAL A 60 10.21 -0.06 -7.63
C VAL A 60 10.76 -0.82 -6.42
N THR A 61 10.02 -0.84 -5.31
CA THR A 61 10.45 -1.57 -4.10
C THR A 61 10.40 -3.08 -4.28
N GLY A 62 9.44 -3.60 -5.03
CA GLY A 62 9.38 -5.02 -5.41
C GLY A 62 10.54 -5.44 -6.30
N ALA A 63 10.89 -4.64 -7.31
CA ALA A 63 12.04 -4.88 -8.17
C ALA A 63 13.36 -4.81 -7.37
N ALA A 64 13.50 -3.83 -6.47
CA ALA A 64 14.65 -3.74 -5.58
C ALA A 64 14.76 -4.96 -4.65
N PHE A 65 13.64 -5.42 -4.10
CA PHE A 65 13.60 -6.63 -3.28
C PHE A 65 14.03 -7.88 -4.06
N LEU A 66 13.49 -8.09 -5.27
CA LEU A 66 13.90 -9.19 -6.15
C LEU A 66 15.38 -9.11 -6.53
N ALA A 67 15.91 -7.91 -6.82
CA ALA A 67 17.32 -7.71 -7.08
C ALA A 67 18.19 -8.11 -5.88
N THR A 68 17.77 -7.78 -4.65
CA THR A 68 18.50 -8.19 -3.43
C THR A 68 18.42 -9.69 -3.15
N ILE A 69 17.33 -10.36 -3.51
CA ILE A 69 17.23 -11.83 -3.47
C ILE A 69 18.25 -12.44 -4.42
N GLN A 70 18.29 -11.98 -5.67
CA GLN A 70 19.23 -12.46 -6.67
C GLN A 70 20.69 -12.26 -6.23
N ALA A 71 21.02 -11.08 -5.68
CA ALA A 71 22.36 -10.80 -5.16
C ALA A 71 22.74 -11.73 -3.98
N THR A 72 21.79 -12.03 -3.09
CA THR A 72 22.01 -12.94 -1.95
C THR A 72 22.21 -14.38 -2.40
N MET A 73 21.43 -14.83 -3.38
CA MET A 73 21.60 -16.15 -4.00
C MET A 73 22.92 -16.25 -4.78
N GLY A 74 23.33 -15.17 -5.46
CA GLY A 74 24.61 -15.07 -6.17
C GLY A 74 25.81 -15.30 -5.25
N VAL A 75 25.88 -14.58 -4.12
CA VAL A 75 26.97 -14.74 -3.15
C VAL A 75 26.98 -16.13 -2.51
N SER A 76 25.81 -16.73 -2.29
CA SER A 76 25.70 -18.10 -1.78
C SER A 76 26.20 -19.13 -2.79
N LYS A 77 25.95 -18.92 -4.08
CA LYS A 77 26.46 -19.77 -5.17
C LYS A 77 27.96 -19.58 -5.37
N GLU A 78 28.46 -18.36 -5.36
CA GLU A 78 29.90 -18.04 -5.45
C GLU A 78 30.70 -18.75 -4.35
N ARG A 79 30.20 -18.72 -3.10
CA ARG A 79 30.85 -19.44 -2.00
C ARG A 79 30.89 -20.95 -2.23
N ARG A 80 29.79 -21.55 -2.70
CA ARG A 80 29.74 -22.99 -2.98
C ARG A 80 30.70 -23.39 -4.11
N ALA A 81 30.84 -22.54 -5.13
CA ALA A 81 31.77 -22.75 -6.23
C ALA A 81 33.24 -22.56 -5.79
N GLY A 82 33.52 -21.56 -4.94
CA GLY A 82 34.85 -21.31 -4.38
C GLY A 82 35.37 -22.47 -3.51
N VAL A 83 34.51 -23.05 -2.68
CA VAL A 83 34.84 -24.22 -1.84
C VAL A 83 35.15 -25.47 -2.69
N ALA A 84 34.60 -25.57 -3.90
CA ALA A 84 34.88 -26.68 -4.82
C ALA A 84 36.21 -26.51 -5.59
N GLY A 85 36.83 -25.31 -5.57
CA GLY A 85 37.95 -24.93 -6.42
C GLY A 85 39.34 -24.92 -5.77
N GLY A 86 39.48 -25.15 -4.46
CA GLY A 86 40.78 -25.19 -3.76
C GLY A 86 40.77 -24.53 -2.37
N GLU A 87 41.93 -24.56 -1.69
CA GLU A 87 42.10 -24.03 -0.32
C GLU A 87 41.72 -22.54 -0.20
N GLU A 88 40.79 -22.24 0.70
CA GLU A 88 40.35 -20.86 0.97
C GLU A 88 41.41 -20.11 1.79
N THR A 89 41.99 -19.06 1.22
CA THR A 89 42.85 -18.17 2.01
C THR A 89 42.01 -17.37 3.03
N PRO A 90 42.54 -17.05 4.22
CA PRO A 90 41.80 -16.27 5.24
C PRO A 90 41.28 -14.92 4.72
N GLY A 91 42.01 -14.27 3.80
CA GLY A 91 41.57 -13.03 3.17
C GLY A 91 40.34 -13.20 2.27
N MET A 92 40.24 -14.33 1.56
CA MET A 92 39.06 -14.65 0.76
C MET A 92 37.84 -14.88 1.65
N ILE A 93 38.00 -15.62 2.75
CA ILE A 93 36.94 -15.86 3.74
C ILE A 93 36.40 -14.53 4.28
N ALA A 94 37.29 -13.63 4.74
CA ALA A 94 36.89 -12.32 5.24
C ALA A 94 36.13 -11.49 4.19
N SER A 95 36.58 -11.52 2.92
CA SER A 95 35.90 -10.82 1.83
C SER A 95 34.50 -11.36 1.54
N HIS A 96 34.31 -12.69 1.63
CA HIS A 96 33.02 -13.34 1.46
C HIS A 96 32.07 -13.01 2.60
N LEU A 97 32.55 -13.02 3.85
CA LEU A 97 31.75 -12.62 5.00
C LEU A 97 31.30 -11.16 4.87
N ALA A 98 32.20 -10.25 4.46
CA ALA A 98 31.87 -8.85 4.25
C ALA A 98 30.83 -8.64 3.13
N LYS A 99 30.92 -9.40 2.03
CA LYS A 99 29.91 -9.39 0.95
C LYS A 99 28.56 -9.94 1.43
N LYS A 100 28.57 -11.06 2.14
CA LYS A 100 27.36 -11.69 2.70
C LYS A 100 26.62 -10.72 3.62
N TRP A 101 27.33 -10.10 4.56
CA TRP A 101 26.73 -9.15 5.51
C TRP A 101 26.09 -7.94 4.81
N ARG A 102 26.77 -7.37 3.80
CA ARG A 102 26.21 -6.27 3.01
C ARG A 102 24.93 -6.67 2.26
N ASN A 103 24.91 -7.85 1.66
CA ASN A 103 23.75 -8.35 0.93
C ASN A 103 22.57 -8.66 1.85
N GLU A 104 22.84 -9.27 3.00
CA GLU A 104 21.82 -9.56 4.01
C GLU A 104 21.19 -8.28 4.55
N ARG A 105 22.00 -7.27 4.88
CA ARG A 105 21.48 -5.95 5.27
C ARG A 105 20.61 -5.32 4.19
N ASN A 106 21.08 -5.33 2.94
CA ASN A 106 20.32 -4.75 1.83
C ASN A 106 19.01 -5.50 1.57
N PHE A 107 19.00 -6.84 1.73
CA PHE A 107 17.81 -7.68 1.68
C PHE A 107 16.80 -7.30 2.75
N TRP A 108 17.23 -7.13 4.01
CA TRP A 108 16.33 -6.72 5.08
C TRP A 108 15.74 -5.33 4.86
N ILE A 109 16.54 -4.38 4.38
CA ILE A 109 16.07 -3.03 4.06
C ILE A 109 15.04 -3.04 2.93
N SER A 110 15.33 -3.73 1.81
CA SER A 110 14.40 -3.82 0.69
C SER A 110 13.11 -4.57 1.05
N PHE A 111 13.22 -5.63 1.86
CA PHE A 111 12.08 -6.37 2.39
C PHE A 111 11.18 -5.48 3.24
N ILE A 112 11.75 -4.77 4.23
CA ILE A 112 11.00 -3.86 5.10
C ILE A 112 10.34 -2.78 4.27
N CYS A 113 11.06 -2.13 3.35
CA CYS A 113 10.47 -1.11 2.46
C CYS A 113 9.28 -1.67 1.68
N PHE A 114 9.44 -2.83 1.04
CA PHE A 114 8.36 -3.45 0.26
C PHE A 114 7.14 -3.79 1.13
N VAL A 115 7.37 -4.38 2.31
CA VAL A 115 6.30 -4.69 3.28
C VAL A 115 5.61 -3.41 3.75
N LEU A 116 6.35 -2.34 3.99
CA LEU A 116 5.81 -1.06 4.46
C LEU A 116 4.87 -0.43 3.41
N TRP A 117 5.25 -0.49 2.13
CA TRP A 117 4.38 -0.06 1.02
C TRP A 117 3.15 -0.95 0.86
N CYS A 118 3.31 -2.28 1.00
CA CYS A 118 2.17 -3.21 1.00
C CYS A 118 1.19 -2.92 2.16
N LEU A 119 1.72 -2.70 3.36
CA LEU A 119 0.94 -2.37 4.55
C LEU A 119 0.20 -1.05 4.37
N LEU A 120 0.88 -0.02 3.88
CA LEU A 120 0.26 1.27 3.60
C LEU A 120 -0.90 1.15 2.61
N ALA A 121 -0.69 0.42 1.50
CA ALA A 121 -1.73 0.17 0.51
C ALA A 121 -2.94 -0.54 1.11
N ARG A 122 -2.70 -1.57 1.94
CA ARG A 122 -3.77 -2.35 2.57
C ARG A 122 -4.51 -1.55 3.63
N LEU A 123 -3.80 -0.84 4.51
CA LEU A 123 -4.37 -0.02 5.56
C LEU A 123 -5.17 1.15 4.98
N HIS A 124 -4.65 1.81 3.94
CA HIS A 124 -5.38 2.85 3.22
C HIS A 124 -6.73 2.33 2.72
N LYS A 125 -6.74 1.16 2.06
CA LYS A 125 -7.98 0.55 1.58
C LYS A 125 -8.96 0.27 2.72
N ILE A 126 -8.50 -0.33 3.82
CA ILE A 126 -9.33 -0.62 5.00
C ILE A 126 -9.92 0.66 5.59
N MET A 127 -9.15 1.74 5.67
CA MET A 127 -9.60 3.00 6.23
C MET A 127 -10.61 3.71 5.32
N VAL A 128 -10.44 3.64 4.00
CA VAL A 128 -11.43 4.13 3.04
C VAL A 128 -12.74 3.34 3.17
N ASP A 129 -12.67 2.00 3.20
CA ASP A 129 -13.85 1.15 3.36
C ASP A 129 -14.57 1.46 4.67
N LYS A 130 -13.84 1.60 5.78
CA LYS A 130 -14.39 2.00 7.08
C LYS A 130 -15.10 3.35 7.01
N ALA A 131 -14.49 4.36 6.40
CA ALA A 131 -15.09 5.68 6.26
C ALA A 131 -16.41 5.62 5.46
N GLN A 132 -16.44 4.85 4.36
CA GLN A 132 -17.66 4.65 3.57
C GLN A 132 -18.76 3.92 4.34
N LEU A 133 -18.40 2.90 5.14
CA LEU A 133 -19.36 2.21 6.00
C LEU A 133 -19.96 3.14 7.05
N GLU A 134 -19.14 3.96 7.70
CA GLU A 134 -19.60 4.95 8.68
C GLU A 134 -20.55 5.99 8.03
N ASP A 135 -20.26 6.43 6.81
CA ASP A 135 -21.12 7.37 6.07
C ASP A 135 -22.47 6.74 5.71
N ARG A 136 -22.48 5.47 5.27
CA ARG A 136 -23.73 4.72 5.00
C ARG A 136 -24.56 4.54 6.25
N LEU A 137 -23.93 4.18 7.38
CA LEU A 137 -24.64 4.04 8.66
C LEU A 137 -25.28 5.37 9.10
N ARG A 138 -24.60 6.50 8.90
CA ARG A 138 -25.18 7.82 9.21
C ARG A 138 -26.33 8.21 8.29
N ALA A 139 -26.22 7.93 7.00
CA ALA A 139 -27.32 8.17 6.05
C ALA A 139 -28.59 7.39 6.45
N LEU A 140 -28.43 6.15 6.92
CA LEU A 140 -29.53 5.30 7.38
C LEU A 140 -30.02 5.64 8.79
N SER A 141 -29.13 6.10 9.69
CA SER A 141 -29.47 6.47 11.07
C SER A 141 -30.01 7.90 11.20
N SER A 142 -29.97 8.70 10.13
CA SER A 142 -30.57 10.03 10.12
C SER A 142 -32.10 9.90 10.18
N PRO A 143 -32.78 10.47 11.20
CA PRO A 143 -34.21 10.25 11.47
C PRO A 143 -35.18 10.63 10.34
N GLY A 144 -34.73 11.23 9.23
CA GLY A 144 -35.56 11.68 8.12
C GLY A 144 -35.84 10.64 7.03
N ALA A 145 -35.18 9.47 7.02
CA ALA A 145 -35.38 8.46 5.98
C ALA A 145 -36.61 7.55 6.21
N ALA A 146 -37.16 7.52 7.43
CA ALA A 146 -38.30 6.68 7.81
C ALA A 146 -39.66 7.37 7.61
N THR A 147 -39.71 8.62 7.16
CA THR A 147 -40.97 9.40 7.04
C THR A 147 -41.21 9.89 5.63
N LYS A 148 -41.12 8.99 4.65
CA LYS A 148 -41.87 9.17 3.41
C LYS A 148 -43.09 8.25 3.52
N PRO A 149 -44.28 8.74 3.94
CA PRO A 149 -45.46 7.90 3.91
C PRO A 149 -45.70 7.52 2.46
N ALA A 150 -45.73 6.21 2.20
CA ALA A 150 -46.27 5.65 0.98
C ALA A 150 -47.66 6.26 0.79
N SER A 151 -47.78 7.16 -0.18
CA SER A 151 -49.05 7.73 -0.58
C SER A 151 -49.93 6.57 -1.04
N THR A 152 -50.89 6.25 -0.18
CA THR A 152 -52.06 5.42 -0.41
C THR A 152 -52.68 5.76 -1.76
N PRO A 153 -52.96 4.78 -2.65
CA PRO A 153 -53.87 5.00 -3.76
C PRO A 153 -55.30 4.70 -3.30
N PRO A 154 -56.26 5.63 -3.48
CA PRO A 154 -57.67 5.24 -3.56
C PRO A 154 -58.37 5.89 -4.78
N PRO A 155 -59.60 5.49 -5.12
CA PRO A 155 -60.03 4.14 -5.46
C PRO A 155 -60.70 4.10 -6.85
N ALA A 156 -60.95 2.89 -7.36
CA ALA A 156 -61.71 2.64 -8.59
C ALA A 156 -63.18 3.10 -8.47
N SER A 157 -63.68 3.79 -9.49
CA SER A 157 -65.09 4.15 -9.77
C SER A 157 -65.08 5.07 -11.00
N THR A 158 -65.84 4.97 -12.09
CA THR A 158 -67.01 4.19 -12.53
C THR A 158 -67.17 4.41 -14.04
N VAL A 159 -67.64 3.41 -14.76
CA VAL A 159 -68.16 3.48 -16.14
C VAL A 159 -69.34 4.48 -16.22
N PRO A 160 -69.56 5.18 -17.34
CA PRO A 160 -70.79 4.91 -18.09
C PRO A 160 -70.62 4.81 -19.61
N LYS A 161 -71.32 3.79 -20.09
CA LYS A 161 -71.83 3.44 -21.42
C LYS A 161 -72.68 4.58 -22.01
N LYS A 162 -72.50 4.97 -23.29
CA LYS A 162 -73.57 5.11 -24.32
C LYS A 162 -73.15 5.84 -25.61
N THR A 163 -73.34 5.13 -26.73
CA THR A 163 -73.99 5.52 -28.00
C THR A 163 -73.74 6.93 -28.56
N SER A 164 -73.16 7.03 -29.75
CA SER A 164 -73.89 6.95 -31.03
C SER A 164 -72.94 6.74 -32.19
#